data_AF-W4UUK0-F1
#
_entry.id   AF-W4UUK0-F1
#
_cell.length_a   1.000
_cell.length_b   1.000
_cell.length_c   1.000
_cell.angle_alpha   90.00
_cell.angle_beta   90.00
_cell.angle_gamma   90.00
#
_symmetry.space_group_name_H-M   'P 1'
#
loop_
_entity.id
_entity.type
_entity.pdbx_description
1 polymer ?
#
loop_
_entity_poly.entity_id
_entity_poly.type
_entity_poly.pdbx_seq_one_letter_code
_entity_poly.pdbx_strand_id
1 'polypeptide(L)'
;MGYWNHQLAKFYGTSDENAGNIREAYEESGEIAPKLLRRFGITEGNRQTLLLGMFMSQFVNPYKYTIYPGFYESCGPEGEKLIEYVEKEWKKQPHVGELPLDIIAQAIAHGDKAVAAIDKAANSVSANKDEFARLQNDMHCYREFAYAFNLKVKAAKLVLDYQWGKDIKNLEEAIPLMEQGLVHYRKLVELTDDHYLYANSMQTAQRRIPIGGDDGKNKTWKEMLVHYEKELENFKANLALLKDRQSGKVATTAASFTAWAPATVKLVASTYPTVKLGEGTSLFTNVPGKVEAIAPELKGLTAFRFDGDKQREDGTNFTFENDAPVKLLVAYFKDDQKRYAKAPKLEIDASANDYGQAEPVLTNAVRINGMPLANVHAYSFPAGKHTLMLPKGYLQVLGFTSATDMKTRNAGLAGDEETMDWLFY
;
A
#
# COMPACT_ATOMS: atom_id res chain seq x y z
N MET A 1 18.65 -31.70 -15.08
CA MET A 1 17.36 -32.32 -14.75
C MET A 1 17.52 -33.67 -14.02
N GLY A 2 18.30 -34.63 -14.53
CA GLY A 2 18.44 -35.97 -13.91
C GLY A 2 18.85 -35.99 -12.43
N TYR A 3 19.74 -35.10 -11.98
CA TYR A 3 20.13 -35.02 -10.57
C TYR A 3 18.95 -34.73 -9.63
N TRP A 4 18.14 -33.72 -9.91
CA TRP A 4 17.03 -33.32 -9.03
C TRP A 4 15.89 -34.33 -9.04
N ASN A 5 15.58 -34.91 -10.20
CA ASN A 5 14.64 -36.03 -10.29
C ASN A 5 15.07 -37.18 -9.37
N HIS A 6 16.36 -37.55 -9.40
CA HIS A 6 16.89 -38.61 -8.55
C HIS A 6 16.81 -38.29 -7.04
N GLN A 7 17.12 -37.05 -6.65
CA GLN A 7 17.00 -36.63 -5.23
C GLN A 7 15.55 -36.70 -4.74
N LEU A 8 14.60 -36.18 -5.53
CA LEU A 8 13.18 -36.20 -5.21
C LEU A 8 12.62 -37.62 -5.21
N ALA A 9 13.03 -38.46 -6.18
CA ALA A 9 12.67 -39.87 -6.26
C ALA A 9 13.08 -40.63 -5.00
N LYS A 10 14.32 -40.43 -4.55
CA LYS A 10 14.84 -41.03 -3.32
C LYS A 10 14.08 -40.54 -2.08
N PHE A 11 13.77 -39.24 -2.01
CA PHE A 11 13.07 -38.66 -0.86
C PHE A 11 11.62 -39.16 -0.76
N TYR A 12 10.88 -39.19 -1.86
CA TYR A 12 9.47 -39.58 -1.88
C TYR A 12 9.21 -41.07 -2.16
N GLY A 13 10.28 -41.86 -2.35
CA GLY A 13 10.17 -43.28 -2.67
C GLY A 13 9.40 -43.51 -3.97
N THR A 14 9.78 -42.81 -5.05
CA THR A 14 9.20 -42.97 -6.39
C THR A 14 10.30 -43.14 -7.44
N SER A 15 9.96 -43.27 -8.72
CA SER A 15 10.93 -43.32 -9.82
C SER A 15 11.41 -41.92 -10.22
N ASP A 16 12.61 -41.83 -10.81
CA ASP A 16 13.14 -40.58 -11.37
C ASP A 16 12.21 -39.95 -12.43
N GLU A 17 11.47 -40.77 -13.17
CA GLU A 17 10.47 -40.32 -14.14
C GLU A 17 9.30 -39.62 -13.43
N ASN A 18 8.72 -40.27 -12.42
CA ASN A 18 7.58 -39.71 -11.68
C ASN A 18 7.98 -38.49 -10.83
N ALA A 19 9.18 -38.51 -10.25
CA ALA A 19 9.78 -37.37 -9.57
C ALA A 19 10.01 -36.16 -10.50
N GLY A 20 10.07 -36.39 -11.82
CA GLY A 20 10.07 -35.33 -12.81
C GLY A 20 8.85 -34.40 -12.71
N ASN A 21 7.67 -34.93 -12.36
CA ASN A 21 6.47 -34.10 -12.16
C ASN A 21 6.56 -33.30 -10.83
N ILE A 22 7.21 -33.84 -9.79
CA ILE A 22 7.44 -33.11 -8.53
C ILE A 22 8.38 -31.93 -8.77
N ARG A 23 9.45 -32.13 -9.54
CA ARG A 23 10.36 -31.05 -9.96
C ARG A 23 9.63 -29.98 -10.77
N GLU A 24 8.81 -30.39 -11.75
CA GLU A 24 8.01 -29.47 -12.57
C GLU A 24 7.06 -28.63 -11.70
N ALA A 25 6.43 -29.24 -10.70
CA ALA A 25 5.59 -28.51 -9.75
C ALA A 25 6.35 -27.39 -9.02
N TYR A 26 7.57 -27.65 -8.54
CA TYR A 26 8.43 -26.63 -7.93
C TYR A 26 8.89 -25.56 -8.93
N GLU A 27 9.30 -25.94 -10.13
CA GLU A 27 9.81 -24.98 -11.13
C GLU A 27 8.70 -24.04 -11.61
N GLU A 28 7.49 -24.57 -11.85
CA GLU A 28 6.35 -23.77 -12.29
C GLU A 28 5.81 -22.89 -11.15
N SER A 29 5.58 -23.45 -9.95
CA SER A 29 5.12 -22.64 -8.81
C SER A 29 6.13 -21.58 -8.35
N GLY A 30 7.43 -21.89 -8.47
CA GLY A 30 8.53 -21.01 -8.11
C GLY A 30 8.59 -19.70 -8.90
N GLU A 31 7.92 -19.62 -10.05
CA GLU A 31 7.83 -18.40 -10.87
C GLU A 31 6.69 -17.45 -10.43
N ILE A 32 5.70 -17.93 -9.67
CA ILE A 32 4.49 -17.16 -9.36
C ILE A 32 4.82 -15.95 -8.47
N ALA A 33 5.36 -16.18 -7.27
CA ALA A 33 5.63 -15.10 -6.31
C ALA A 33 6.65 -14.08 -6.83
N PRO A 34 7.79 -14.47 -7.44
CA PRO A 34 8.75 -13.52 -7.99
C PRO A 34 8.17 -12.64 -9.09
N LYS A 35 7.41 -13.22 -10.04
CA LYS A 35 6.77 -12.46 -11.12
C LYS A 35 5.73 -11.47 -10.60
N LEU A 36 4.86 -11.93 -9.72
CA LEU A 36 3.82 -11.06 -9.16
C LEU A 36 4.42 -9.93 -8.30
N LEU A 37 5.47 -10.21 -7.52
CA LEU A 37 6.12 -9.19 -6.70
C LEU A 37 6.77 -8.11 -7.55
N ARG A 38 7.63 -8.47 -8.51
CA ARG A 38 8.36 -7.46 -9.31
C ARG A 38 7.44 -6.62 -10.18
N ARG A 39 6.27 -7.15 -10.55
CA ARG A 39 5.35 -6.47 -11.48
C ARG A 39 4.28 -5.63 -10.79
N PHE A 40 3.87 -6.03 -9.59
CA PHE A 40 2.74 -5.42 -8.87
C PHE A 40 3.05 -5.04 -7.42
N GLY A 41 4.17 -5.50 -6.87
CA GLY A 41 4.55 -5.25 -5.50
C GLY A 41 4.71 -3.76 -5.19
N ILE A 42 4.56 -3.43 -3.92
CA ILE A 42 4.86 -2.11 -3.39
C ILE A 42 6.34 -2.02 -3.00
N THR A 43 6.89 -3.10 -2.43
CA THR A 43 8.28 -3.17 -1.94
C THR A 43 8.79 -4.61 -1.96
N GLU A 44 10.10 -4.79 -2.17
CA GLU A 44 10.79 -6.08 -1.97
C GLU A 44 11.02 -6.43 -0.49
N GLY A 45 10.87 -5.44 0.40
CA GLY A 45 11.06 -5.61 1.84
C GLY A 45 9.89 -6.32 2.52
N ASN A 46 10.15 -6.86 3.72
CA ASN A 46 9.15 -7.56 4.54
C ASN A 46 8.04 -6.65 5.11
N ARG A 47 8.05 -5.34 4.78
CA ARG A 47 6.88 -4.45 4.92
C ARG A 47 5.68 -5.01 4.14
N GLN A 48 5.92 -5.80 3.09
CA GLN A 48 4.91 -6.51 2.33
C GLN A 48 4.90 -8.02 2.58
N THR A 49 3.70 -8.58 2.76
CA THR A 49 3.44 -10.02 2.72
C THR A 49 2.63 -10.34 1.46
N LEU A 50 3.31 -10.54 0.32
CA LEU A 50 2.66 -10.72 -0.99
C LEU A 50 1.58 -11.80 -0.97
N LEU A 51 1.88 -12.96 -0.37
CA LEU A 51 1.01 -14.14 -0.43
C LEU A 51 -0.27 -14.02 0.41
N LEU A 52 -0.42 -12.94 1.20
CA LEU A 52 -1.72 -12.58 1.78
C LEU A 52 -2.64 -11.84 0.78
N GLY A 53 -2.12 -11.43 -0.37
CA GLY A 53 -2.86 -10.70 -1.40
C GLY A 53 -2.61 -9.19 -1.34
N MET A 54 -3.37 -8.45 -2.14
CA MET A 54 -3.33 -6.99 -2.24
C MET A 54 -4.75 -6.42 -2.36
N PHE A 55 -4.95 -5.20 -1.88
CA PHE A 55 -6.18 -4.43 -2.08
C PHE A 55 -6.22 -3.81 -3.49
N MET A 56 -7.41 -3.57 -4.02
CA MET A 56 -7.64 -2.82 -5.26
C MET A 56 -6.97 -1.45 -5.23
N SER A 57 -7.04 -0.77 -4.08
CA SER A 57 -6.37 0.53 -3.87
C SER A 57 -4.86 0.47 -4.11
N GLN A 58 -4.22 -0.65 -3.81
CA GLN A 58 -2.77 -0.86 -4.00
C GLN A 58 -2.42 -1.09 -5.48
N PHE A 59 -3.36 -1.55 -6.30
CA PHE A 59 -3.16 -1.66 -7.75
C PHE A 59 -3.42 -0.33 -8.48
N VAL A 60 -4.48 0.39 -8.11
CA VAL A 60 -4.90 1.62 -8.82
C VAL A 60 -4.18 2.87 -8.32
N ASN A 61 -3.66 2.84 -7.10
CA ASN A 61 -2.89 3.95 -6.51
C ASN A 61 -1.67 3.43 -5.73
N PRO A 62 -0.74 2.73 -6.40
CA PRO A 62 0.38 2.07 -5.73
C PRO A 62 1.32 3.07 -5.04
N TYR A 63 1.53 4.26 -5.60
CA TYR A 63 2.40 5.28 -5.03
C TYR A 63 1.89 5.84 -3.68
N LYS A 64 0.59 5.73 -3.38
CA LYS A 64 0.05 6.04 -2.04
C LYS A 64 0.65 5.17 -0.95
N TYR A 65 1.08 3.96 -1.30
CA TYR A 65 1.66 2.98 -0.38
C TYR A 65 3.19 3.01 -0.38
N THR A 66 3.80 4.04 -0.96
CA THR A 66 5.25 4.24 -1.02
C THR A 66 5.99 3.12 -1.75
N ILE A 67 6.15 3.29 -3.08
CA ILE A 67 7.12 2.51 -3.88
C ILE A 67 8.47 3.21 -3.83
N TYR A 68 9.53 2.46 -3.56
CA TYR A 68 10.90 3.00 -3.52
C TYR A 68 11.52 3.06 -4.91
N PRO A 69 12.21 4.17 -5.25
CA PRO A 69 13.09 4.21 -6.41
C PRO A 69 14.18 3.13 -6.28
N GLY A 70 14.41 2.38 -7.35
CA GLY A 70 15.36 1.28 -7.41
C GLY A 70 14.70 -0.10 -7.46
N PHE A 71 13.52 -0.29 -6.85
CA PHE A 71 12.85 -1.59 -6.83
C PHE A 71 12.46 -2.03 -8.25
N TYR A 72 11.60 -1.25 -8.92
CA TYR A 72 11.14 -1.57 -10.26
C TYR A 72 12.26 -1.46 -11.31
N GLU A 73 13.31 -0.68 -11.02
CA GLU A 73 14.46 -0.48 -11.89
C GLU A 73 15.52 -1.58 -11.77
N SER A 74 15.53 -2.37 -10.69
CA SER A 74 16.61 -3.34 -10.39
C SER A 74 16.15 -4.78 -10.16
N CYS A 75 14.88 -5.02 -9.81
CA CYS A 75 14.41 -6.33 -9.35
C CYS A 75 13.68 -7.16 -10.41
N GLY A 76 13.99 -6.94 -11.69
CA GLY A 76 13.41 -7.69 -12.79
C GLY A 76 13.76 -7.12 -14.16
N PRO A 77 13.20 -7.71 -15.22
CA PRO A 77 13.18 -7.09 -16.54
C PRO A 77 12.50 -5.72 -16.48
N GLU A 78 12.91 -4.79 -17.35
CA GLU A 78 12.16 -3.57 -17.59
C GLU A 78 10.71 -3.90 -17.92
N GLY A 79 9.77 -3.09 -17.40
CA GLY A 79 8.38 -3.20 -17.79
C GLY A 79 7.47 -2.24 -17.05
N GLU A 80 6.15 -2.40 -17.24
CA GLU A 80 5.16 -1.39 -16.87
C GLU A 80 4.29 -1.80 -15.68
N LYS A 81 4.12 -0.90 -14.72
CA LYS A 81 3.09 -1.03 -13.68
C LYS A 81 1.71 -0.99 -14.34
N LEU A 82 0.68 -1.52 -13.67
CA LEU A 82 -0.68 -1.49 -14.20
C LEU A 82 -1.16 -0.07 -14.54
N ILE A 83 -0.83 0.91 -13.69
CA ILE A 83 -1.15 2.33 -13.93
C ILE A 83 -0.46 2.92 -15.16
N GLU A 84 0.80 2.54 -15.41
CA GLU A 84 1.59 3.01 -16.56
C GLU A 84 1.07 2.36 -17.85
N TYR A 85 0.77 1.06 -17.80
CA TYR A 85 0.17 0.32 -18.89
C TYR A 85 -1.17 0.94 -19.32
N VAL A 86 -2.09 1.18 -18.39
CA VAL A 86 -3.40 1.79 -18.72
C VAL A 86 -3.25 3.23 -19.23
N GLU A 87 -2.37 4.03 -18.61
CA GLU A 87 -2.07 5.38 -19.09
C GLU A 87 -1.59 5.39 -20.54
N LYS A 88 -0.67 4.48 -20.89
CA LYS A 88 -0.15 4.35 -22.25
C LYS A 88 -1.21 3.92 -23.25
N GLU A 89 -2.10 3.00 -22.89
CA GLU A 89 -3.24 2.61 -23.73
C GLU A 89 -4.13 3.82 -24.08
N TRP A 90 -4.50 4.61 -23.07
CA TRP A 90 -5.33 5.81 -23.26
C TRP A 90 -4.61 6.91 -24.06
N LYS A 91 -3.30 7.05 -23.86
CA LYS A 91 -2.45 8.00 -24.60
C LYS A 91 -1.99 7.46 -25.96
N LYS A 92 -2.35 6.22 -26.33
CA LYS A 92 -1.92 5.52 -27.55
C LYS A 92 -0.39 5.49 -27.71
N GLN A 93 0.30 5.24 -26.62
CA GLN A 93 1.76 5.15 -26.56
C GLN A 93 2.21 3.69 -26.65
N PRO A 94 3.41 3.42 -27.21
CA PRO A 94 3.93 2.07 -27.31
C PRO A 94 4.31 1.48 -25.94
N HIS A 95 4.09 0.17 -25.81
CA HIS A 95 4.44 -0.61 -24.62
C HIS A 95 5.90 -1.08 -24.60
N VAL A 96 6.50 -0.91 -23.42
CA VAL A 96 7.83 -1.22 -22.89
C VAL A 96 8.01 -2.56 -22.17
N GLY A 97 8.74 -3.56 -22.65
CA GLY A 97 9.22 -4.67 -21.81
C GLY A 97 8.12 -5.60 -21.24
N GLU A 98 8.24 -6.00 -19.97
CA GLU A 98 7.33 -6.93 -19.29
C GLU A 98 6.00 -6.27 -18.91
N LEU A 99 4.89 -6.80 -19.45
CA LEU A 99 3.56 -6.20 -19.28
C LEU A 99 2.75 -6.88 -18.16
N PRO A 100 1.93 -6.10 -17.42
CA PRO A 100 1.20 -6.61 -16.27
C PRO A 100 0.18 -7.69 -16.66
N LEU A 101 -0.51 -7.54 -17.81
CA LEU A 101 -1.50 -8.52 -18.26
C LEU A 101 -0.87 -9.84 -18.70
N ASP A 102 0.32 -9.80 -19.29
CA ASP A 102 1.08 -11.00 -19.64
C ASP A 102 1.52 -11.76 -18.39
N ILE A 103 1.95 -11.03 -17.35
CA ILE A 103 2.44 -11.64 -16.12
C ILE A 103 1.35 -12.35 -15.33
N ILE A 104 0.16 -11.77 -15.21
CA ILE A 104 -0.95 -12.48 -14.55
C ILE A 104 -1.42 -13.70 -15.37
N ALA A 105 -1.34 -13.64 -16.70
CA ALA A 105 -1.64 -14.78 -17.58
C ALA A 105 -0.58 -15.90 -17.45
N GLN A 106 0.69 -15.55 -17.29
CA GLN A 106 1.75 -16.52 -17.00
C GLN A 106 1.59 -17.11 -15.61
N ALA A 107 1.27 -16.32 -14.59
CA ALA A 107 1.10 -16.79 -13.21
C ALA A 107 -0.01 -17.85 -13.07
N ILE A 108 -1.15 -17.68 -13.76
CA ILE A 108 -2.21 -18.71 -13.77
C ILE A 108 -1.73 -19.98 -14.49
N ALA A 109 -1.02 -19.85 -15.62
CA ALA A 109 -0.50 -21.00 -16.36
C ALA A 109 0.53 -21.79 -15.54
N HIS A 110 1.39 -21.09 -14.80
CA HIS A 110 2.30 -21.68 -13.83
C HIS A 110 1.56 -22.44 -12.73
N GLY A 111 0.52 -21.85 -12.14
CA GLY A 111 -0.31 -22.50 -11.12
C GLY A 111 -1.01 -23.76 -11.63
N ASP A 112 -1.59 -23.70 -12.83
CA ASP A 112 -2.29 -24.85 -13.44
C ASP A 112 -1.34 -26.01 -13.72
N LYS A 113 -0.16 -25.73 -14.29
CA LYS A 113 0.85 -26.76 -14.53
C LYS A 113 1.40 -27.34 -13.24
N ALA A 114 1.66 -26.50 -12.23
CA ALA A 114 2.18 -26.97 -10.95
C ALA A 114 1.22 -27.95 -10.27
N VAL A 115 -0.08 -27.62 -10.26
CA VAL A 115 -1.12 -28.53 -9.73
C VAL A 115 -1.24 -29.79 -10.58
N ALA A 116 -1.28 -29.67 -11.90
CA ALA A 116 -1.38 -30.84 -12.78
C ALA A 116 -0.19 -31.81 -12.60
N ALA A 117 1.01 -31.28 -12.44
CA ALA A 117 2.23 -32.07 -12.24
C ALA A 117 2.25 -32.74 -10.86
N ILE A 118 1.94 -32.01 -9.77
CA ILE A 118 1.97 -32.61 -8.43
C ILE A 118 0.89 -33.67 -8.25
N ASP A 119 -0.32 -33.44 -8.77
CA ASP A 119 -1.43 -34.40 -8.66
C ASP A 119 -1.12 -35.69 -9.44
N LYS A 120 -0.44 -35.57 -10.58
CA LYS A 120 0.02 -36.72 -11.37
C LYS A 120 1.07 -37.56 -10.62
N ALA A 121 1.91 -36.96 -9.79
CA ALA A 121 2.90 -37.68 -9.00
C ALA A 121 2.30 -38.46 -7.82
N ALA A 122 1.11 -38.07 -7.33
CA ALA A 122 0.58 -38.49 -6.04
C ALA A 122 0.51 -40.01 -5.83
N ASN A 123 0.04 -40.75 -6.83
CA ASN A 123 -0.12 -42.21 -6.71
C ASN A 123 1.21 -42.99 -6.73
N SER A 124 2.31 -42.33 -7.07
CA SER A 124 3.63 -42.96 -7.16
C SER A 124 4.47 -42.86 -5.87
N VAL A 125 4.02 -42.04 -4.92
CA VAL A 125 4.78 -41.72 -3.69
C VAL A 125 4.60 -42.81 -2.65
N SER A 126 5.71 -43.37 -2.17
CA SER A 126 5.70 -44.43 -1.15
C SER A 126 6.37 -44.04 0.18
N ALA A 127 7.19 -42.98 0.21
CA ALA A 127 7.85 -42.46 1.40
C ALA A 127 7.54 -40.96 1.61
N ASN A 128 7.66 -40.47 2.85
CA ASN A 128 7.40 -39.07 3.21
C ASN A 128 6.04 -38.52 2.72
N LYS A 129 5.01 -39.37 2.81
CA LYS A 129 3.66 -39.09 2.28
C LYS A 129 3.03 -37.83 2.88
N ASP A 130 3.22 -37.60 4.18
CA ASP A 130 2.66 -36.41 4.84
C ASP A 130 3.31 -35.12 4.32
N GLU A 131 4.61 -35.16 4.02
CA GLU A 131 5.29 -34.02 3.40
C GLU A 131 4.85 -33.81 1.95
N PHE A 132 4.69 -34.90 1.20
CA PHE A 132 4.14 -34.81 -0.15
C PHE A 132 2.73 -34.22 -0.16
N ALA A 133 1.88 -34.61 0.79
CA ALA A 133 0.52 -34.07 0.92
C ALA A 133 0.53 -32.57 1.25
N ARG A 134 1.47 -32.10 2.08
CA ARG A 134 1.67 -30.66 2.33
C ARG A 134 2.14 -29.93 1.06
N LEU A 135 3.13 -30.48 0.36
CA LEU A 135 3.59 -29.91 -0.92
C LEU A 135 2.46 -29.85 -1.96
N GLN A 136 1.65 -30.89 -2.05
CA GLN A 136 0.47 -30.90 -2.91
C GLN A 136 -0.48 -29.77 -2.53
N ASN A 137 -0.84 -29.65 -1.24
CA ASN A 137 -1.66 -28.53 -0.76
C ASN A 137 -1.05 -27.16 -1.13
N ASP A 138 0.26 -26.99 -1.02
CA ASP A 138 0.95 -25.74 -1.36
C ASP A 138 0.82 -25.37 -2.84
N MET A 139 0.87 -26.34 -3.76
CA MET A 139 0.65 -26.08 -5.18
C MET A 139 -0.78 -25.62 -5.44
N HIS A 140 -1.76 -26.24 -4.78
CA HIS A 140 -3.17 -25.81 -4.87
C HIS A 140 -3.34 -24.40 -4.29
N CYS A 141 -2.71 -24.07 -3.16
CA CYS A 141 -2.67 -22.71 -2.61
C CYS A 141 -2.11 -21.69 -3.61
N TYR A 142 -0.97 -22.00 -4.24
CA TYR A 142 -0.36 -21.14 -5.25
C TYR A 142 -1.27 -20.89 -6.45
N ARG A 143 -1.98 -21.92 -6.93
CA ARG A 143 -2.96 -21.77 -8.02
C ARG A 143 -4.11 -20.87 -7.60
N GLU A 144 -4.76 -21.13 -6.47
CA GLU A 144 -5.89 -20.32 -6.02
C GLU A 144 -5.48 -18.85 -5.78
N PHE A 145 -4.28 -18.63 -5.24
CA PHE A 145 -3.69 -17.30 -5.12
C PHE A 145 -3.51 -16.62 -6.49
N ALA A 146 -2.93 -17.31 -7.48
CA ALA A 146 -2.69 -16.76 -8.82
C ALA A 146 -4.01 -16.39 -9.53
N TYR A 147 -5.06 -17.20 -9.41
CA TYR A 147 -6.38 -16.91 -9.97
C TYR A 147 -7.04 -15.69 -9.28
N ALA A 148 -7.02 -15.64 -7.95
CA ALA A 148 -7.54 -14.51 -7.18
C ALA A 148 -6.82 -13.20 -7.56
N PHE A 149 -5.49 -13.25 -7.68
CA PHE A 149 -4.66 -12.11 -8.06
C PHE A 149 -4.95 -11.64 -9.50
N ASN A 150 -4.99 -12.56 -10.46
CA ASN A 150 -5.30 -12.27 -11.87
C ASN A 150 -6.66 -11.58 -12.04
N LEU A 151 -7.70 -12.09 -11.39
CA LEU A 151 -9.05 -11.50 -11.46
C LEU A 151 -9.08 -10.11 -10.82
N LYS A 152 -8.39 -9.92 -9.69
CA LYS A 152 -8.30 -8.62 -9.03
C LYS A 152 -7.53 -7.59 -9.86
N VAL A 153 -6.45 -7.98 -10.55
CA VAL A 153 -5.72 -7.10 -11.48
C VAL A 153 -6.58 -6.69 -12.67
N LYS A 154 -7.35 -7.63 -13.25
CA LYS A 154 -8.29 -7.32 -14.34
C LYS A 154 -9.38 -6.33 -13.89
N ALA A 155 -9.91 -6.50 -12.67
CA ALA A 155 -10.84 -5.54 -12.09
C ALA A 155 -10.19 -4.16 -11.90
N ALA A 156 -8.95 -4.11 -11.38
CA ALA A 156 -8.22 -2.86 -11.19
C ALA A 156 -7.96 -2.12 -12.51
N LYS A 157 -7.69 -2.85 -13.60
CA LYS A 157 -7.58 -2.28 -14.94
C LYS A 157 -8.86 -1.53 -15.34
N LEU A 158 -10.03 -2.13 -15.16
CA LEU A 158 -11.31 -1.50 -15.46
C LEU A 158 -11.56 -0.24 -14.61
N VAL A 159 -11.17 -0.26 -13.33
CA VAL A 159 -11.25 0.93 -12.48
C VAL A 159 -10.33 2.05 -12.98
N LEU A 160 -9.14 1.72 -13.47
CA LEU A 160 -8.24 2.67 -14.12
C LEU A 160 -8.81 3.16 -15.46
N ASP A 161 -9.43 2.30 -16.26
CA ASP A 161 -10.10 2.72 -17.50
C ASP A 161 -11.25 3.70 -17.21
N TYR A 162 -12.00 3.51 -16.11
CA TYR A 162 -12.94 4.53 -15.61
C TYR A 162 -12.24 5.82 -15.22
N GLN A 163 -11.06 5.77 -14.58
CA GLN A 163 -10.32 6.98 -14.22
C GLN A 163 -10.07 7.89 -15.44
N TRP A 164 -9.69 7.29 -16.57
CA TRP A 164 -9.39 8.00 -17.82
C TRP A 164 -10.63 8.31 -18.66
N GLY A 165 -11.49 7.33 -18.90
CA GLY A 165 -12.62 7.45 -19.82
C GLY A 165 -13.92 7.93 -19.19
N LYS A 166 -14.03 7.85 -17.85
CA LYS A 166 -15.25 8.12 -17.07
C LYS A 166 -16.49 7.30 -17.49
N ASP A 167 -16.29 6.22 -18.25
CA ASP A 167 -17.35 5.27 -18.59
C ASP A 167 -17.67 4.39 -17.38
N ILE A 168 -18.83 4.63 -16.76
CA ILE A 168 -19.28 3.93 -15.56
C ILE A 168 -19.45 2.42 -15.77
N LYS A 169 -19.63 1.99 -17.02
CA LYS A 169 -19.73 0.58 -17.39
C LYS A 169 -18.50 -0.22 -16.97
N ASN A 170 -17.32 0.40 -17.04
CA ASN A 170 -16.08 -0.23 -16.56
C ASN A 170 -16.17 -0.61 -15.07
N LEU A 171 -16.78 0.25 -14.24
CA LEU A 171 -16.97 -0.04 -12.81
C LEU A 171 -17.99 -1.16 -12.57
N GLU A 172 -19.03 -1.24 -13.41
CA GLU A 172 -20.00 -2.33 -13.37
C GLU A 172 -19.36 -3.67 -13.73
N GLU A 173 -18.54 -3.70 -14.78
CA GLU A 173 -17.82 -4.89 -15.25
C GLU A 173 -16.71 -5.34 -14.29
N ALA A 174 -16.21 -4.45 -13.42
CA ALA A 174 -15.25 -4.81 -12.37
C ALA A 174 -15.87 -5.70 -11.27
N ILE A 175 -17.17 -5.56 -10.99
CA ILE A 175 -17.86 -6.32 -9.93
C ILE A 175 -17.75 -7.84 -10.12
N PRO A 176 -18.16 -8.44 -11.26
CA PRO A 176 -18.11 -9.89 -11.43
C PRO A 176 -16.68 -10.44 -11.34
N LEU A 177 -15.66 -9.65 -11.72
CA LEU A 177 -14.26 -10.05 -11.56
C LEU A 177 -13.83 -10.07 -10.10
N MET A 178 -14.21 -9.06 -9.31
CA MET A 178 -13.94 -9.03 -7.86
C MET A 178 -14.66 -10.18 -7.14
N GLU A 179 -15.91 -10.47 -7.50
CA GLU A 179 -16.68 -11.59 -6.93
C GLU A 179 -16.02 -12.94 -7.22
N GLN A 180 -15.62 -13.18 -8.46
CA GLN A 180 -14.90 -14.41 -8.84
C GLN A 180 -13.54 -14.48 -8.15
N GLY A 181 -12.82 -13.36 -8.01
CA GLY A 181 -11.57 -13.31 -7.25
C GLY A 181 -11.75 -13.75 -5.79
N LEU A 182 -12.85 -13.34 -5.16
CA LEU A 182 -13.20 -13.77 -3.81
C LEU A 182 -13.59 -15.25 -3.72
N VAL A 183 -14.11 -15.88 -4.78
CA VAL A 183 -14.34 -17.33 -4.80
C VAL A 183 -13.02 -18.08 -4.64
N HIS A 184 -12.00 -17.72 -5.43
CA HIS A 184 -10.68 -18.31 -5.32
C HIS A 184 -10.01 -17.98 -3.97
N TYR A 185 -10.16 -16.75 -3.48
CA TYR A 185 -9.60 -16.38 -2.18
C TYR A 185 -10.26 -17.17 -1.02
N ARG A 186 -11.57 -17.42 -1.06
CA ARG A 186 -12.24 -18.30 -0.09
C ARG A 186 -11.71 -19.73 -0.18
N LYS A 187 -11.46 -20.24 -1.38
CA LYS A 187 -10.82 -21.55 -1.56
C LYS A 187 -9.41 -21.59 -0.96
N LEU A 188 -8.63 -20.52 -1.12
CA LEU A 188 -7.33 -20.39 -0.49
C LEU A 188 -7.42 -20.40 1.06
N VAL A 189 -8.45 -19.76 1.63
CA VAL A 189 -8.71 -19.86 3.08
C VAL A 189 -8.98 -21.30 3.51
N GLU A 190 -9.82 -22.04 2.77
CA GLU A 190 -10.08 -23.47 3.08
C GLU A 190 -8.80 -24.32 3.03
N LEU A 191 -7.90 -24.06 2.08
CA LEU A 191 -6.63 -24.78 1.94
C LEU A 191 -5.60 -24.43 3.03
N THR A 192 -5.79 -23.32 3.76
CA THR A 192 -4.80 -22.79 4.69
C THR A 192 -5.21 -22.79 6.17
N ASP A 193 -6.51 -22.71 6.49
CA ASP A 193 -7.02 -22.53 7.87
C ASP A 193 -6.49 -23.59 8.85
N ASP A 194 -6.46 -24.86 8.42
CA ASP A 194 -5.97 -25.99 9.22
C ASP A 194 -4.53 -26.43 8.87
N HIS A 195 -3.89 -25.80 7.89
CA HIS A 195 -2.58 -26.24 7.36
C HIS A 195 -1.44 -25.25 7.65
N TYR A 196 -1.77 -24.00 7.97
CA TYR A 196 -0.79 -22.95 8.24
C TYR A 196 -1.16 -22.12 9.47
N LEU A 197 -0.18 -21.87 10.34
CA LEU A 197 -0.36 -21.02 11.51
C LEU A 197 -0.54 -19.53 11.13
N TYR A 198 0.21 -19.09 10.11
CA TYR A 198 0.26 -17.71 9.61
C TYR A 198 1.11 -17.63 8.34
N ALA A 199 0.98 -16.53 7.59
CA ALA A 199 1.80 -16.25 6.41
C ALA A 199 3.10 -15.51 6.78
N ASN A 200 3.04 -14.36 7.45
CA ASN A 200 4.22 -13.59 7.84
C ASN A 200 4.76 -14.00 9.22
N SER A 201 6.08 -14.21 9.31
CA SER A 201 6.78 -14.45 10.57
C SER A 201 7.06 -13.14 11.35
N MET A 202 7.27 -12.02 10.66
CA MET A 202 7.36 -10.69 11.28
C MET A 202 5.94 -10.15 11.55
N GLN A 203 5.50 -10.24 12.81
CA GLN A 203 4.11 -10.04 13.25
C GLN A 203 3.96 -8.75 14.06
N THR A 204 4.38 -7.64 13.46
CA THR A 204 4.52 -6.34 14.13
C THR A 204 3.98 -5.22 13.26
N ALA A 205 3.87 -4.02 13.84
CA ALA A 205 3.40 -2.81 13.16
C ALA A 205 4.27 -2.39 11.96
N GLN A 206 5.50 -2.93 11.80
CA GLN A 206 6.34 -2.68 10.62
C GLN A 206 5.78 -3.33 9.34
N ARG A 207 4.93 -4.37 9.44
CA ARG A 207 4.25 -4.98 8.28
C ARG A 207 3.06 -4.11 7.90
N ARG A 208 3.05 -3.51 6.71
CA ARG A 208 2.01 -2.55 6.26
C ARG A 208 1.20 -2.99 5.04
N ILE A 209 1.73 -3.90 4.22
CA ILE A 209 1.09 -4.38 2.98
C ILE A 209 0.79 -5.88 3.11
N PRO A 210 -0.45 -6.35 2.88
CA PRO A 210 -1.60 -5.58 2.40
C PRO A 210 -2.23 -4.64 3.45
N ILE A 211 -2.08 -4.90 4.74
CA ILE A 211 -2.58 -4.06 5.84
C ILE A 211 -1.63 -4.13 7.04
N GLY A 212 -1.81 -3.28 8.06
CA GLY A 212 -1.05 -3.30 9.31
C GLY A 212 -1.01 -4.69 9.97
N GLY A 213 0.18 -5.13 10.39
CA GLY A 213 0.43 -6.37 11.15
C GLY A 213 0.52 -6.17 12.66
N ASP A 214 -0.02 -5.04 13.15
CA ASP A 214 0.02 -4.57 14.52
C ASP A 214 -0.46 -5.67 15.50
N ASP A 215 0.30 -5.89 16.57
CA ASP A 215 0.04 -6.91 17.60
C ASP A 215 -0.21 -8.33 17.04
N GLY A 216 0.42 -8.66 15.92
CA GLY A 216 0.28 -9.94 15.24
C GLY A 216 -1.09 -10.19 14.61
N LYS A 217 -1.85 -9.13 14.30
CA LYS A 217 -3.11 -9.22 13.55
C LYS A 217 -2.88 -9.31 12.05
N ASN A 218 -3.91 -9.73 11.32
CA ASN A 218 -3.94 -9.77 9.85
C ASN A 218 -2.78 -10.61 9.27
N LYS A 219 -2.47 -11.75 9.89
CA LYS A 219 -1.35 -12.62 9.50
C LYS A 219 -1.80 -13.90 8.81
N THR A 220 -3.11 -14.14 8.74
CA THR A 220 -3.73 -15.31 8.10
C THR A 220 -4.61 -14.88 6.92
N TRP A 221 -4.80 -15.76 5.94
CA TRP A 221 -5.73 -15.53 4.83
C TRP A 221 -7.17 -15.35 5.31
N LYS A 222 -7.58 -16.04 6.38
CA LYS A 222 -8.90 -15.92 6.99
C LYS A 222 -9.18 -14.52 7.53
N GLU A 223 -8.21 -13.91 8.22
CA GLU A 223 -8.33 -12.51 8.66
C GLU A 223 -8.43 -11.56 7.45
N MET A 224 -7.66 -11.83 6.39
CA MET A 224 -7.65 -11.00 5.18
C MET A 224 -8.94 -11.09 4.36
N LEU A 225 -9.59 -12.25 4.32
CA LEU A 225 -10.86 -12.45 3.61
C LEU A 225 -11.93 -11.45 4.07
N VAL A 226 -12.04 -11.20 5.38
CA VAL A 226 -13.00 -10.23 5.95
C VAL A 226 -12.80 -8.84 5.32
N HIS A 227 -11.55 -8.42 5.16
CA HIS A 227 -11.23 -7.11 4.57
C HIS A 227 -11.50 -7.06 3.07
N TYR A 228 -11.25 -8.15 2.34
CA TYR A 228 -11.52 -8.21 0.90
C TYR A 228 -13.01 -8.30 0.56
N GLU A 229 -13.81 -8.94 1.41
CA GLU A 229 -15.27 -8.88 1.30
C GLU A 229 -15.77 -7.45 1.57
N LYS A 230 -15.20 -6.79 2.59
CA LYS A 230 -15.54 -5.39 2.90
C LYS A 230 -15.17 -4.43 1.78
N GLU A 231 -14.02 -4.63 1.14
CA GLU A 231 -13.59 -3.88 -0.05
C GLU A 231 -14.64 -3.95 -1.19
N LEU A 232 -15.19 -5.13 -1.47
CA LEU A 232 -16.23 -5.29 -2.49
C LEU A 232 -17.56 -4.64 -2.08
N GLU A 233 -17.96 -4.76 -0.81
CA GLU A 233 -19.16 -4.08 -0.29
C GLU A 233 -19.06 -2.56 -0.49
N ASN A 234 -17.93 -1.97 -0.08
CA ASN A 234 -17.68 -0.54 -0.20
C ASN A 234 -17.69 -0.12 -1.67
N PHE A 235 -17.06 -0.89 -2.56
CA PHE A 235 -17.06 -0.63 -4.00
C PHE A 235 -18.47 -0.59 -4.60
N LYS A 236 -19.31 -1.58 -4.28
CA LYS A 236 -20.70 -1.62 -4.75
C LYS A 236 -21.53 -0.45 -4.23
N ALA A 237 -21.37 -0.10 -2.95
CA ALA A 237 -22.07 1.02 -2.33
C ALA A 237 -21.66 2.36 -2.96
N ASN A 238 -20.35 2.58 -3.14
CA ASN A 238 -19.82 3.80 -3.75
C ASN A 238 -20.21 3.92 -5.24
N LEU A 239 -20.27 2.81 -5.99
CA LEU A 239 -20.78 2.80 -7.35
C LEU A 239 -22.27 3.21 -7.42
N ALA A 240 -23.09 2.70 -6.50
CA ALA A 240 -24.51 3.09 -6.43
C ALA A 240 -24.66 4.60 -6.17
N LEU A 241 -23.91 5.14 -5.20
CA LEU A 241 -23.88 6.58 -4.90
C LEU A 241 -23.42 7.41 -6.10
N LEU A 242 -22.41 6.94 -6.83
CA LEU A 242 -21.90 7.60 -8.02
C LEU A 242 -22.96 7.67 -9.13
N LYS A 243 -23.68 6.58 -9.39
CA LYS A 243 -24.81 6.55 -10.35
C LYS A 243 -25.92 7.50 -9.95
N ASP A 244 -26.28 7.52 -8.67
CA ASP A 244 -27.32 8.42 -8.16
C ASP A 244 -26.93 9.90 -8.33
N ARG A 245 -25.66 10.25 -8.09
CA ARG A 245 -25.12 11.59 -8.36
C ARG A 245 -25.15 11.94 -9.85
N GLN A 246 -24.72 11.04 -10.74
CA GLN A 246 -24.76 11.28 -12.19
C GLN A 246 -26.19 11.43 -12.72
N SER A 247 -27.17 10.76 -12.10
CA SER A 247 -28.59 10.88 -12.46
C SER A 247 -29.30 12.11 -11.89
N GLY A 248 -28.59 12.97 -11.14
CA GLY A 248 -29.16 14.17 -10.50
C GLY A 248 -30.08 13.89 -9.32
N LYS A 249 -30.18 12.64 -8.84
CA LYS A 249 -31.00 12.26 -7.68
C LYS A 249 -30.43 12.75 -6.34
N VAL A 250 -29.13 13.05 -6.30
CA VAL A 250 -28.43 13.51 -5.10
C VAL A 250 -27.69 14.81 -5.44
N ALA A 251 -28.05 15.91 -4.78
CA ALA A 251 -27.30 17.16 -4.88
C ALA A 251 -25.85 16.93 -4.39
N THR A 252 -24.87 17.44 -5.15
CA THR A 252 -23.46 17.45 -4.75
C THR A 252 -23.28 18.36 -3.53
N THR A 253 -23.53 17.82 -2.34
CA THR A 253 -22.96 18.40 -1.12
C THR A 253 -21.47 18.17 -1.19
N ALA A 254 -20.69 19.20 -1.52
CA ALA A 254 -19.27 19.20 -1.27
C ALA A 254 -19.08 18.78 0.18
N ALA A 255 -18.42 17.65 0.42
CA ALA A 255 -18.16 17.19 1.77
C ALA A 255 -17.40 18.31 2.49
N SER A 256 -18.06 18.98 3.43
CA SER A 256 -17.40 20.01 4.22
C SER A 256 -16.47 19.32 5.20
N PHE A 257 -15.21 19.18 4.82
CA PHE A 257 -14.19 18.68 5.74
C PHE A 257 -14.01 19.70 6.86
N THR A 258 -14.28 19.26 8.10
CA THR A 258 -14.18 20.11 9.29
C THR A 258 -12.72 20.24 9.70
N ALA A 259 -12.31 21.44 10.12
CA ALA A 259 -11.00 21.68 10.72
C ALA A 259 -10.80 20.79 11.96
N TRP A 260 -9.62 20.20 12.11
CA TRP A 260 -9.28 19.42 13.28
C TRP A 260 -9.11 20.31 14.50
N ALA A 261 -9.63 19.85 15.64
CA ALA A 261 -9.54 20.55 16.91
C ALA A 261 -8.06 20.74 17.30
N PRO A 262 -7.59 21.99 17.48
CA PRO A 262 -6.22 22.23 17.96
C PRO A 262 -6.05 21.69 19.39
N ALA A 263 -4.90 21.07 19.66
CA ALA A 263 -4.48 20.74 21.02
C ALA A 263 -3.42 21.74 21.50
N THR A 264 -3.50 22.11 22.77
CA THR A 264 -2.48 22.93 23.42
C THR A 264 -1.49 22.03 24.12
N VAL A 265 -0.20 22.28 23.89
CA VAL A 265 0.90 21.62 24.59
C VAL A 265 1.79 22.68 25.22
N LYS A 266 2.52 22.30 26.26
CA LYS A 266 3.51 23.17 26.91
C LYS A 266 4.89 22.87 26.34
N LEU A 267 5.43 23.80 25.55
CA LEU A 267 6.80 23.69 25.04
C LEU A 267 7.79 23.90 26.19
N VAL A 268 8.78 23.02 26.29
CA VAL A 268 9.84 23.09 27.29
C VAL A 268 11.08 23.69 26.62
N ALA A 269 11.53 24.86 27.10
CA ALA A 269 12.74 25.56 26.67
C ALA A 269 12.83 25.99 25.19
N SER A 270 11.87 25.59 24.33
CA SER A 270 11.81 25.98 22.92
C SER A 270 11.01 27.28 22.73
N THR A 271 11.55 28.21 21.94
CA THR A 271 10.94 29.52 21.60
C THR A 271 10.72 29.68 20.10
N TYR A 272 10.32 28.62 19.40
CA TYR A 272 9.95 28.75 17.99
C TYR A 272 8.73 29.67 17.86
N PRO A 273 8.77 30.71 17.00
CA PRO A 273 7.61 31.53 16.74
C PRO A 273 6.47 30.67 16.19
N THR A 274 5.24 30.98 16.58
CA THR A 274 4.06 30.25 16.09
C THR A 274 3.16 31.14 15.24
N VAL A 275 2.37 30.53 14.35
CA VAL A 275 1.39 31.23 13.53
C VAL A 275 0.12 30.39 13.38
N LYS A 276 -1.03 31.05 13.28
CA LYS A 276 -2.27 30.37 12.92
C LYS A 276 -2.21 29.94 11.47
N LEU A 277 -2.44 28.66 11.21
CA LEU A 277 -2.28 28.05 9.90
C LEU A 277 -3.46 28.39 8.99
N GLY A 278 -3.14 28.92 7.82
CA GLY A 278 -4.11 29.36 6.82
C GLY A 278 -3.43 29.84 5.54
N GLU A 279 -4.21 30.13 4.52
CA GLU A 279 -3.71 30.70 3.26
C GLU A 279 -3.06 32.07 3.51
N GLY A 280 -1.98 32.37 2.78
CA GLY A 280 -1.18 33.58 2.92
C GLY A 280 -0.18 33.58 4.09
N THR A 281 -0.20 32.56 4.95
CA THR A 281 0.71 32.47 6.11
C THR A 281 2.10 32.00 5.70
N SER A 282 3.13 32.44 6.43
CA SER A 282 4.52 32.08 6.18
C SER A 282 5.02 31.13 7.27
N LEU A 283 5.38 29.90 6.88
CA LEU A 283 5.84 28.84 7.79
C LEU A 283 7.35 28.82 7.99
N PHE A 284 8.09 29.64 7.24
CA PHE A 284 9.51 29.85 7.41
C PHE A 284 9.80 31.32 7.72
N THR A 285 10.84 31.60 8.51
CA THR A 285 11.20 32.98 8.87
C THR A 285 12.13 33.62 7.83
N ASN A 286 12.88 32.81 7.08
CA ASN A 286 13.91 33.21 6.13
C ASN A 286 13.58 32.85 4.67
N VAL A 287 12.45 32.18 4.39
CA VAL A 287 12.03 31.80 3.04
C VAL A 287 10.74 32.56 2.65
N PRO A 288 10.68 33.21 1.47
CA PRO A 288 9.57 34.09 1.12
C PRO A 288 8.25 33.36 0.80
N GLY A 289 8.29 32.04 0.58
CA GLY A 289 7.12 31.23 0.25
C GLY A 289 6.00 31.33 1.30
N LYS A 290 4.77 31.55 0.83
CA LYS A 290 3.54 31.58 1.63
C LYS A 290 2.65 30.40 1.27
N VAL A 291 1.82 29.95 2.21
CA VAL A 291 0.81 28.91 1.97
C VAL A 291 -0.18 29.43 0.92
N GLU A 292 -0.25 28.78 -0.23
CA GLU A 292 -1.21 29.11 -1.30
C GLU A 292 -2.52 28.36 -1.10
N ALA A 293 -2.43 27.09 -0.71
CA ALA A 293 -3.57 26.24 -0.46
C ALA A 293 -3.23 25.22 0.63
N ILE A 294 -4.24 24.86 1.41
CA ILE A 294 -4.09 23.87 2.48
C ILE A 294 -5.38 23.09 2.70
N ALA A 295 -5.24 21.81 3.04
CA ALA A 295 -6.37 20.94 3.39
C ALA A 295 -7.24 21.59 4.50
N PRO A 296 -8.58 21.59 4.37
CA PRO A 296 -9.48 22.21 5.34
C PRO A 296 -9.28 21.74 6.79
N GLU A 297 -8.92 20.47 6.98
CA GLU A 297 -8.63 19.85 8.28
C GLU A 297 -7.51 20.57 9.05
N LEU A 298 -6.57 21.20 8.34
CA LEU A 298 -5.40 21.83 8.93
C LEU A 298 -5.65 23.32 9.27
N LYS A 299 -6.73 23.92 8.73
CA LYS A 299 -7.01 25.35 8.90
C LYS A 299 -7.24 25.68 10.38
N GLY A 300 -6.56 26.71 10.88
CA GLY A 300 -6.71 27.20 12.25
C GLY A 300 -5.84 26.52 13.31
N LEU A 301 -5.09 25.47 12.95
CA LEU A 301 -4.05 24.92 13.82
C LEU A 301 -2.94 25.95 14.09
N THR A 302 -2.16 25.73 15.14
CA THR A 302 -1.05 26.61 15.51
C THR A 302 0.25 25.98 15.02
N ALA A 303 0.74 26.43 13.87
CA ALA A 303 1.96 25.94 13.25
C ALA A 303 3.19 26.66 13.81
N PHE A 304 4.33 25.98 13.72
CA PHE A 304 5.64 26.52 14.08
C PHE A 304 6.27 27.19 12.87
N ARG A 305 7.00 28.28 13.11
CA ARG A 305 7.82 28.95 12.10
C ARG A 305 9.28 28.65 12.35
N PHE A 306 9.95 28.10 11.34
CA PHE A 306 11.37 27.75 11.43
C PHE A 306 12.23 28.66 10.56
N ASP A 307 13.46 28.90 10.99
CA ASP A 307 14.52 29.27 10.09
C ASP A 307 14.91 28.01 9.32
N GLY A 308 14.55 27.95 8.05
CA GLY A 308 14.73 26.73 7.27
C GLY A 308 16.18 26.46 6.86
N ASP A 309 17.07 27.46 6.90
CA ASP A 309 18.50 27.20 6.70
C ASP A 309 19.08 26.52 7.95
N LYS A 310 18.73 26.99 9.15
CA LYS A 310 19.07 26.28 10.39
C LYS A 310 18.46 24.88 10.45
N GLN A 311 17.23 24.72 9.97
CA GLN A 311 16.57 23.42 9.92
C GLN A 311 17.32 22.41 9.03
N ARG A 312 18.00 22.87 7.98
CA ARG A 312 18.85 22.02 7.13
C ARG A 312 20.14 21.59 7.80
N GLU A 313 20.71 22.44 8.65
CA GLU A 313 21.98 22.17 9.32
C GLU A 313 21.79 21.33 10.59
N ASP A 314 20.79 21.68 11.41
CA ASP A 314 20.63 21.16 12.76
C ASP A 314 19.47 20.17 12.90
N GLY A 315 18.52 20.17 11.96
CA GLY A 315 17.24 19.47 12.10
C GLY A 315 16.26 20.25 12.95
N THR A 316 15.20 19.59 13.42
CA THR A 316 14.20 20.20 14.30
C THR A 316 14.05 19.40 15.57
N ASN A 317 14.40 20.01 16.71
CA ASN A 317 14.37 19.36 18.01
C ASN A 317 13.55 20.20 18.98
N PHE A 318 12.61 19.58 19.68
CA PHE A 318 11.89 20.25 20.76
C PHE A 318 11.33 19.24 21.77
N THR A 319 11.18 19.73 22.98
CA THR A 319 10.53 19.01 24.07
C THR A 319 9.19 19.67 24.39
N PHE A 320 8.19 18.85 24.64
CA PHE A 320 6.86 19.32 25.03
C PHE A 320 6.23 18.42 26.09
N GLU A 321 5.28 18.99 26.83
CA GLU A 321 4.46 18.32 27.83
C GLU A 321 2.98 18.44 27.43
N ASN A 322 2.22 17.37 27.58
CA ASN A 322 0.78 17.31 27.30
C ASN A 322 0.04 16.46 28.34
N ASP A 323 -1.13 16.94 28.77
CA ASP A 323 -1.91 16.30 29.84
C ASP A 323 -2.86 15.20 29.33
N ALA A 324 -3.10 15.15 28.01
CA ALA A 324 -3.93 14.16 27.34
C ALA A 324 -3.26 13.72 26.03
N PRO A 325 -3.61 12.54 25.45
CA PRO A 325 -3.04 12.11 24.18
C PRO A 325 -3.22 13.16 23.07
N VAL A 326 -2.16 13.42 22.31
CA VAL A 326 -2.14 14.38 21.20
C VAL A 326 -1.50 13.77 19.96
N LYS A 327 -1.79 14.37 18.80
CA LYS A 327 -1.06 14.09 17.57
C LYS A 327 -0.37 15.35 17.07
N LEU A 328 0.92 15.23 16.75
CA LEU A 328 1.69 16.27 16.06
C LEU A 328 1.59 16.05 14.55
N LEU A 329 1.30 17.11 13.80
CA LEU A 329 1.22 17.06 12.35
C LEU A 329 2.49 17.63 11.73
N VAL A 330 3.20 16.79 10.99
CA VAL A 330 4.45 17.15 10.31
C VAL A 330 4.27 17.00 8.81
N ALA A 331 4.56 18.05 8.06
CA ALA A 331 4.48 18.04 6.60
C ALA A 331 5.87 17.88 5.98
N TYR A 332 5.99 16.90 5.10
CA TYR A 332 7.19 16.59 4.33
C TYR A 332 6.95 16.91 2.85
N PHE A 333 7.89 17.63 2.25
CA PHE A 333 7.83 17.95 0.82
C PHE A 333 8.05 16.70 -0.03
N LYS A 334 7.31 16.60 -1.14
CA LYS A 334 7.45 15.55 -2.15
C LYS A 334 8.60 15.87 -3.10
N ASP A 335 9.81 15.92 -2.59
CA ASP A 335 11.03 16.21 -3.36
C ASP A 335 12.25 15.55 -2.70
N ASP A 336 13.04 14.83 -3.48
CA ASP A 336 14.19 14.05 -3.00
C ASP A 336 15.49 14.87 -2.86
N GLN A 337 15.48 16.15 -3.21
CA GLN A 337 16.64 17.03 -3.02
C GLN A 337 17.02 17.10 -1.54
N LYS A 338 18.32 17.00 -1.24
CA LYS A 338 18.89 17.01 0.12
C LYS A 338 18.50 18.22 0.99
N ARG A 339 18.00 19.30 0.38
CA ARG A 339 17.51 20.48 1.10
C ARG A 339 16.20 20.21 1.84
N TYR A 340 15.39 19.24 1.40
CA TYR A 340 14.14 18.84 2.04
C TYR A 340 14.35 17.69 3.00
N ALA A 341 13.65 17.73 4.12
CA ALA A 341 13.71 16.61 5.06
C ALA A 341 12.98 15.41 4.48
N LYS A 342 13.53 14.22 4.66
CA LYS A 342 12.91 12.98 4.20
C LYS A 342 11.84 12.53 5.20
N ALA A 343 10.69 12.14 4.68
CA ALA A 343 9.63 11.51 5.47
C ALA A 343 10.13 10.19 6.10
N PRO A 344 9.50 9.72 7.20
CA PRO A 344 9.80 8.44 7.85
C PRO A 344 9.68 7.27 6.86
N LYS A 345 10.62 6.32 6.91
CA LYS A 345 10.71 5.19 5.96
C LYS A 345 11.07 3.88 6.68
N LEU A 346 10.12 2.95 6.76
CA LEU A 346 10.28 1.68 7.48
C LEU A 346 11.37 0.77 6.89
N GLU A 347 11.57 0.77 5.57
CA GLU A 347 12.56 -0.05 4.87
C GLU A 347 14.00 0.21 5.30
N ILE A 348 14.30 1.43 5.71
CA ILE A 348 15.67 1.87 6.06
C ILE A 348 15.80 2.31 7.51
N ASP A 349 14.69 2.37 8.24
CA ASP A 349 14.61 2.81 9.63
C ASP A 349 13.44 2.12 10.35
N ALA A 350 13.76 1.16 11.21
CA ALA A 350 12.76 0.42 11.98
C ALA A 350 11.96 1.32 12.96
N SER A 351 12.51 2.49 13.33
CA SER A 351 11.85 3.48 14.20
C SER A 351 10.87 4.41 13.46
N ALA A 352 10.80 4.28 12.13
CA ALA A 352 9.97 5.13 11.28
C ALA A 352 8.46 4.99 11.51
N ASN A 353 8.02 4.12 12.42
CA ASN A 353 6.63 4.00 12.84
C ASN A 353 6.41 4.02 14.36
N ASP A 354 7.42 4.38 15.16
CA ASP A 354 7.32 4.39 16.64
C ASP A 354 6.19 5.30 17.16
N TYR A 355 5.83 6.33 16.39
CA TYR A 355 4.75 7.28 16.66
C TYR A 355 3.55 7.10 15.70
N GLY A 356 3.50 6.01 14.92
CA GLY A 356 2.49 5.80 13.88
C GLY A 356 2.67 6.65 12.63
N GLN A 357 3.87 7.20 12.42
CA GLN A 357 4.18 8.24 11.43
C GLN A 357 4.58 7.71 10.04
N ALA A 358 4.64 6.40 9.83
CA ALA A 358 5.20 5.83 8.60
C ALA A 358 4.42 6.27 7.35
N GLU A 359 3.08 6.30 7.44
CA GLU A 359 2.22 6.65 6.32
C GLU A 359 1.59 8.04 6.53
N PRO A 360 1.43 8.85 5.47
CA PRO A 360 0.78 10.15 5.56
C PRO A 360 -0.72 10.03 5.86
N VAL A 361 -1.23 10.91 6.72
CA VAL A 361 -2.67 11.06 6.97
C VAL A 361 -3.37 11.92 5.92
N LEU A 362 -2.67 12.89 5.35
CA LEU A 362 -3.17 13.69 4.22
C LEU A 362 -2.09 13.76 3.14
N THR A 363 -2.36 13.22 1.96
CA THR A 363 -1.48 13.40 0.80
C THR A 363 -1.86 14.64 0.02
N ASN A 364 -0.89 15.30 -0.62
CA ASN A 364 -1.12 16.50 -1.44
C ASN A 364 -1.82 17.62 -0.67
N ALA A 365 -1.38 17.90 0.56
CA ALA A 365 -2.18 18.60 1.58
C ALA A 365 -1.75 20.02 1.89
N VAL A 366 -0.52 20.40 1.55
CA VAL A 366 -0.02 21.77 1.72
C VAL A 366 0.71 22.20 0.46
N ARG A 367 0.31 23.35 -0.10
CA ARG A 367 0.99 24.02 -1.22
C ARG A 367 1.57 25.34 -0.73
N ILE A 368 2.86 25.53 -0.91
CA ILE A 368 3.58 26.77 -0.58
C ILE A 368 4.19 27.32 -1.86
N ASN A 369 4.04 28.63 -2.10
CA ASN A 369 4.58 29.27 -3.30
C ASN A 369 6.08 29.02 -3.43
N GLY A 370 6.51 28.54 -4.60
CA GLY A 370 7.91 28.27 -4.91
C GLY A 370 8.48 27.02 -4.23
N MET A 371 7.64 26.17 -3.63
CA MET A 371 8.05 24.92 -3.00
C MET A 371 7.26 23.72 -3.54
N PRO A 372 7.80 22.50 -3.42
CA PRO A 372 7.07 21.28 -3.75
C PRO A 372 5.79 21.14 -2.93
N LEU A 373 4.90 20.28 -3.40
CA LEU A 373 3.71 19.89 -2.66
C LEU A 373 4.10 19.00 -1.47
N ALA A 374 3.42 19.13 -0.33
CA ALA A 374 3.75 18.36 0.87
C ALA A 374 2.62 17.39 1.29
N ASN A 375 3.05 16.26 1.85
CA ASN A 375 2.19 15.29 2.54
C ASN A 375 2.29 15.50 4.05
N VAL A 376 1.20 15.27 4.78
CA VAL A 376 1.16 15.41 6.24
C VAL A 376 1.16 14.04 6.89
N HIS A 377 2.08 13.84 7.82
CA HIS A 377 2.21 12.68 8.68
C HIS A 377 1.77 13.04 10.10
N ALA A 378 1.14 12.09 10.79
CA ALA A 378 0.71 12.26 12.17
C ALA A 378 1.62 11.45 13.10
N TYR A 379 2.15 12.10 14.13
CA TYR A 379 2.95 11.49 15.19
C TYR A 379 2.10 11.46 16.46
N SER A 380 1.79 10.27 16.96
CA SER A 380 0.93 10.08 18.13
C SER A 380 1.74 10.04 19.41
N PHE A 381 1.29 10.78 20.43
CA PHE A 381 1.94 10.85 21.73
C PHE A 381 0.91 10.64 22.86
N PRO A 382 1.18 9.77 23.85
CA PRO A 382 0.36 9.68 25.05
C PRO A 382 0.53 10.93 25.93
N ALA A 383 -0.25 11.05 27.01
CA ALA A 383 0.00 12.07 28.02
C ALA A 383 1.41 11.91 28.62
N GLY A 384 2.12 13.02 28.84
CA GLY A 384 3.46 13.00 29.43
C GLY A 384 4.40 14.06 28.84
N LYS A 385 5.69 13.80 29.02
CA LYS A 385 6.79 14.63 28.51
C LYS A 385 7.51 13.90 27.40
N HIS A 386 7.64 14.55 26.25
CA HIS A 386 8.20 13.97 25.04
C HIS A 386 9.30 14.84 24.47
N THR A 387 10.34 14.20 23.94
CA THR A 387 11.39 14.87 23.16
C THR A 387 11.38 14.27 21.77
N LEU A 388 11.17 15.11 20.76
CA LEU A 388 11.14 14.70 19.37
C LEU A 388 12.32 15.32 18.62
N MET A 389 13.00 14.48 17.85
CA MET A 389 14.03 14.88 16.91
C MET A 389 13.56 14.56 15.51
N LEU A 390 13.26 15.59 14.71
CA LEU A 390 12.90 15.46 13.32
C LEU A 390 14.14 15.61 12.43
N PRO A 391 14.16 14.96 11.25
CA PRO A 391 15.32 14.94 10.37
C PRO A 391 15.73 16.32 9.89
N LYS A 392 17.00 16.42 9.47
CA LYS A 392 17.55 17.60 8.79
C LYS A 392 16.85 17.86 7.47
N GLY A 393 16.65 19.14 7.16
CA GLY A 393 16.03 19.61 5.92
C GLY A 393 14.75 20.42 6.14
N TYR A 394 14.28 21.09 5.11
CA TYR A 394 13.02 21.82 5.14
C TYR A 394 11.86 20.85 5.41
N LEU A 395 11.12 21.08 6.50
CA LEU A 395 9.85 20.43 6.86
C LEU A 395 8.97 21.42 7.60
N GLN A 396 7.67 21.14 7.73
CA GLN A 396 6.75 22.00 8.48
C GLN A 396 6.18 21.25 9.67
N VAL A 397 6.12 21.90 10.82
CA VAL A 397 5.36 21.42 11.98
C VAL A 397 4.08 22.24 12.04
N LEU A 398 2.98 21.62 11.61
CA LEU A 398 1.69 22.27 11.41
C LEU A 398 0.90 22.48 12.71
N GLY A 399 1.37 21.86 13.79
CA GLY A 399 0.81 22.01 15.13
C GLY A 399 0.32 20.68 15.71
N PHE A 400 -0.33 20.79 16.87
CA PHE A 400 -0.90 19.66 17.59
C PHE A 400 -2.42 19.63 17.46
N THR A 401 -2.98 18.43 17.41
CA THR A 401 -4.42 18.20 17.40
C THR A 401 -4.82 17.13 18.41
N SER A 402 -6.04 17.26 18.95
CA SER A 402 -6.71 16.25 19.76
C SER A 402 -7.62 15.34 18.91
N ALA A 403 -7.54 15.42 17.58
CA ALA A 403 -8.36 14.61 16.68
C ALA A 403 -8.04 13.11 16.82
N THR A 404 -9.04 12.36 17.29
CA THR A 404 -8.96 10.90 17.40
C THR A 404 -9.21 10.24 16.05
N ASP A 405 -10.24 10.69 15.32
CA ASP A 405 -10.72 10.07 14.08
C ASP A 405 -10.19 10.77 12.83
N MET A 406 -8.89 10.65 12.60
CA MET A 406 -8.25 11.18 11.40
C MET A 406 -8.46 10.21 10.24
N LYS A 407 -9.28 10.61 9.26
CA LYS A 407 -9.45 9.84 8.02
C LYS A 407 -8.27 10.11 7.08
N THR A 408 -7.63 9.04 6.62
CA THR A 408 -6.59 9.13 5.61
C THR A 408 -7.21 9.51 4.26
N ARG A 409 -6.70 10.53 3.59
CA ARG A 409 -7.18 10.89 2.24
C ARG A 409 -6.17 11.70 1.42
N ASN A 410 -6.41 11.73 0.11
CA ASN A 410 -5.79 12.73 -0.76
C ASN A 410 -6.53 14.06 -0.59
N ALA A 411 -5.79 15.12 -0.27
CA ALA A 411 -6.34 16.46 -0.10
C ALA A 411 -6.64 17.17 -1.43
N GLY A 412 -6.24 16.58 -2.56
CA GLY A 412 -6.61 17.05 -3.90
C GLY A 412 -5.89 18.33 -4.34
N LEU A 413 -4.92 18.83 -3.57
CA LEU A 413 -4.17 20.02 -3.97
C LEU A 413 -3.09 19.73 -5.02
N ALA A 414 -3.11 18.55 -5.64
CA ALA A 414 -2.26 18.23 -6.80
C ALA A 414 -2.88 18.72 -8.12
N GLY A 415 -4.20 18.99 -8.18
CA GLY A 415 -4.94 19.22 -9.42
C GLY A 415 -5.77 17.99 -9.83
N ASP A 416 -6.30 17.97 -11.06
CA ASP A 416 -7.27 16.99 -11.62
C ASP A 416 -6.81 15.51 -11.66
N GLU A 417 -5.68 15.17 -11.05
CA GLU A 417 -5.19 13.80 -10.87
C GLU A 417 -5.82 13.15 -9.61
N GLU A 418 -7.16 13.10 -9.56
CA GLU A 418 -7.83 12.34 -8.51
C GLU A 418 -7.75 10.84 -8.83
N THR A 419 -7.01 10.10 -8.00
CA THR A 419 -6.89 8.65 -8.07
C THR A 419 -8.20 7.98 -7.64
N MET A 420 -8.60 6.89 -8.30
CA MET A 420 -9.89 6.23 -8.04
C MET A 420 -9.92 5.33 -6.79
N ASP A 421 -8.89 5.36 -5.93
CA ASP A 421 -8.83 4.49 -4.75
C ASP A 421 -9.90 4.83 -3.69
N TRP A 422 -10.53 6.01 -3.74
CA TRP A 422 -11.66 6.38 -2.89
C TRP A 422 -12.86 5.44 -3.04
N LEU A 423 -13.01 4.78 -4.20
CA LEU A 423 -14.12 3.85 -4.47
C LEU A 423 -14.14 2.65 -3.50
N PHE A 424 -13.04 2.35 -2.81
CA PHE A 424 -12.91 1.16 -1.95
C PHE A 424 -13.10 1.44 -0.45
N TYR A 425 -13.32 2.70 -0.05
CA TYR A 425 -13.44 3.10 1.36
C TYR A 425 -14.86 3.45 1.80
#